data_AF-A0A381SA63-F1
#
_entry.id   AF-A0A381SA63-F1
#
_cell.length_a   1.000
_cell.length_b   1.000
_cell.length_c   1.000
_cell.angle_alpha   90.00
_cell.angle_beta   90.00
_cell.angle_gamma   90.00
#
_symmetry.space_group_name_H-M   'P 1'
#
loop_
_entity.id
_entity.type
_entity.pdbx_description
1 polymer ?
#
loop_
_entity_poly.entity_id
_entity_poly.type
_entity_poly.pdbx_seq_one_letter_code
_entity_poly.pdbx_strand_id
1 'polypeptide(L)' 'MKKNNFEDWTKKISALLPDSAMQAKADIEQNIRFLIKDAIKKMDLVERAELEEFCLTQEETLQKLQKRIKKLETQIK' A
#
# COMPACT_ATOMS: atom_id res chain seq x y z
N MET A 1 18.33 -4.28 3.01
CA MET A 1 17.94 -5.24 1.95
C MET A 1 16.52 -4.91 1.51
N LYS A 2 16.30 -4.60 0.21
CA LYS A 2 14.95 -4.41 -0.33
C LYS A 2 14.21 -5.75 -0.24
N LYS A 3 13.21 -5.89 0.64
CA LYS A 3 12.28 -7.01 0.57
C LYS A 3 11.49 -6.85 -0.72
N ASN A 4 11.74 -7.72 -1.70
CA ASN A 4 11.02 -7.72 -2.97
C ASN A 4 9.62 -8.33 -2.73
N ASN A 5 8.72 -7.55 -2.14
CA ASN A 5 7.33 -7.97 -1.81
C ASN A 5 6.61 -8.61 -3.02
N PHE A 6 7.04 -8.23 -4.22
CA PHE A 6 6.56 -8.76 -5.49
C PHE A 6 6.87 -10.26 -5.71
N GLU A 7 8.07 -10.70 -5.38
CA GLU A 7 8.44 -12.11 -5.47
C GLU A 7 7.67 -12.94 -4.44
N ASP A 8 7.42 -12.38 -3.27
CA ASP A 8 6.63 -13.02 -2.22
C ASP A 8 5.16 -13.19 -2.64
N TRP A 9 4.56 -12.21 -3.34
CA TRP A 9 3.20 -12.33 -3.86
C TRP A 9 3.10 -13.36 -4.98
N THR A 10 4.06 -13.36 -5.90
CA THR A 10 4.11 -14.35 -6.99
C THR A 10 4.21 -15.76 -6.41
N LYS A 11 5.08 -15.98 -5.42
CA LYS A 11 5.23 -17.27 -4.73
C LYS A 11 3.98 -17.69 -3.98
N LYS A 12 3.32 -16.77 -3.27
CA LYS A 12 2.07 -17.06 -2.54
C LYS A 12 0.94 -17.49 -3.47
N ILE A 13 0.77 -16.80 -4.60
CA ILE A 13 -0.27 -17.15 -5.57
C ILE A 13 0.07 -18.48 -6.25
N SER A 14 1.35 -18.72 -6.55
CA SER A 14 1.79 -19.96 -7.20
C SER A 14 1.74 -21.17 -6.28
N ALA A 15 1.79 -20.96 -4.96
CA ALA A 15 1.58 -22.00 -3.95
C ALA A 15 0.11 -22.40 -3.78
N LEU A 16 -0.84 -21.61 -4.30
CA LEU A 16 -2.27 -21.92 -4.31
C LEU A 16 -2.71 -22.63 -5.59
N LEU A 17 -1.79 -22.87 -6.54
CA LEU A 17 -2.09 -23.58 -7.78
C LEU A 17 -2.29 -25.07 -7.49
N PRO A 18 -3.28 -25.73 -8.12
CA PRO A 18 -3.48 -27.17 -7.97
C PRO A 18 -2.32 -27.96 -8.57
N ASP A 19 -2.03 -29.14 -8.01
CA ASP A 19 -0.91 -30.00 -8.43
C ASP A 19 -0.96 -30.40 -9.92
N SER A 20 -2.16 -30.44 -10.50
CA SER A 20 -2.37 -30.66 -11.93
C SER A 20 -1.73 -29.59 -12.83
N ALA A 21 -1.50 -28.39 -12.30
CA ALA A 21 -0.87 -27.28 -13.01
C ALA A 21 0.66 -27.22 -12.82
N MET A 22 1.26 -28.17 -12.08
CA MET A 22 2.67 -28.14 -11.70
C MET A 22 3.63 -28.18 -12.90
N GLN A 23 3.22 -28.82 -14.01
CA GLN A 23 3.97 -28.85 -15.28
C GLN A 23 4.00 -27.49 -15.99
N ALA A 24 2.96 -26.67 -15.81
CA ALA A 24 2.85 -25.32 -16.38
C ALA A 24 3.16 -24.21 -15.35
N LYS A 25 3.65 -24.58 -14.16
CA LYS A 25 3.85 -23.67 -13.03
C LYS A 25 4.75 -22.48 -13.38
N ALA A 26 5.84 -22.73 -14.10
CA ALA A 26 6.79 -21.69 -14.49
C ALA A 26 6.14 -20.64 -15.41
N ASP A 27 5.33 -21.08 -16.39
CA ASP A 27 4.63 -20.20 -17.32
C ASP A 27 3.53 -19.39 -16.60
N ILE A 28 2.82 -20.05 -15.68
CA ILE A 28 1.80 -19.41 -14.85
C ILE A 28 2.43 -18.38 -13.93
N GLU A 29 3.56 -18.70 -13.29
CA GLU A 29 4.34 -17.78 -12.45
C GLU A 29 4.76 -16.52 -13.24
N GLN A 30 5.26 -16.70 -14.45
CA GLN A 30 5.65 -15.60 -15.33
C GLN A 30 4.46 -14.71 -15.69
N ASN A 31 3.31 -15.30 -16.02
CA ASN A 31 2.10 -14.58 -16.38
C ASN A 31 1.49 -13.83 -15.18
N ILE A 32 1.41 -14.46 -14.01
CA ILE A 32 0.98 -13.82 -12.76
C ILE A 32 1.88 -12.63 -12.44
N ARG A 33 3.19 -12.78 -12.59
CA ARG A 33 4.15 -11.69 -12.39
C ARG A 33 3.85 -10.52 -13.33
N PHE A 34 3.57 -10.79 -14.60
CA PHE A 34 3.18 -9.73 -15.54
C PHE A 34 1.88 -9.04 -15.11
N LEU A 35 0.83 -9.80 -14.78
CA LEU A 35 -0.48 -9.28 -14.38
C LEU A 35 -0.40 -8.41 -13.11
N ILE A 36 0.36 -8.83 -12.09
CA ILE A 36 0.53 -8.05 -10.87
C ILE A 36 1.26 -6.74 -11.16
N LYS A 37 2.32 -6.76 -12.00
CA LYS A 37 3.01 -5.53 -12.39
C LYS A 37 2.10 -4.58 -13.14
N ASP A 38 1.27 -5.09 -14.04
CA ASP A 38 0.31 -4.30 -14.80
C ASP A 38 -0.79 -3.71 -13.90
N ALA A 39 -1.33 -4.51 -12.97
CA ALA A 39 -2.33 -4.06 -12.00
C ALA A 39 -1.78 -2.94 -11.10
N ILE A 40 -0.55 -3.08 -10.60
CA ILE A 40 0.13 -2.05 -9.80
C ILE A 40 0.32 -0.77 -10.62
N LYS A 41 0.74 -0.86 -11.88
CA LYS A 41 0.88 0.32 -12.76
C LYS A 41 -0.44 1.05 -13.02
N LYS A 42 -1.56 0.33 -12.99
CA LYS A 42 -2.91 0.89 -13.16
C LYS A 42 -3.50 1.42 -11.86
N MET A 43 -2.87 1.16 -10.71
CA MET A 43 -3.24 1.81 -9.46
C MET A 43 -2.73 3.24 -9.45
N ASP A 44 -3.53 4.15 -8.90
CA ASP A 44 -3.11 5.52 -8.61
C ASP A 44 -2.19 5.49 -7.38
N LEU A 45 -0.93 5.14 -7.61
CA LEU A 45 0.08 5.01 -6.58
C LEU A 45 0.68 6.37 -6.29
N VAL A 46 0.62 6.79 -5.03
CA VAL A 46 1.40 7.92 -4.53
C VAL A 46 2.77 7.45 -4.06
N GLU A 47 3.78 8.29 -4.24
CA GLU A 47 5.09 7.99 -3.68
C GLU A 47 5.03 8.00 -2.15
N ARG A 48 5.89 7.19 -1.52
CA ARG A 48 5.93 7.10 -0.05
C ARG A 48 6.25 8.46 0.59
N ALA A 49 7.07 9.28 -0.07
CA ALA A 49 7.40 10.62 0.39
C ALA A 49 6.17 11.55 0.39
N GLU A 50 5.37 11.50 -0.68
CA GLU A 50 4.13 12.29 -0.80
C GLU A 50 3.10 11.87 0.26
N LEU A 51 2.98 10.57 0.53
CA LEU A 51 2.11 10.07 1.59
C LEU A 51 2.58 10.54 2.98
N GLU A 52 3.89 10.48 3.24
CA GLU A 52 4.47 10.94 4.51
C GLU A 52 4.26 12.45 4.70
N GLU A 53 4.48 13.26 3.67
CA GLU A 53 4.23 14.71 3.70
C GLU A 53 2.75 15.05 3.94
N PHE A 54 1.84 14.32 3.28
CA PHE A 54 0.41 14.48 3.48
C PHE A 54 0.01 14.18 4.93
N CYS A 55 0.49 13.06 5.50
CA CYS A 55 0.22 12.69 6.88
C CYS A 55 0.71 13.74 7.88
N LEU A 56 1.93 14.25 7.70
CA LEU A 56 2.49 15.31 8.56
C LEU A 56 1.63 16.57 8.52
N THR A 57 1.21 16.99 7.33
CA THR A 57 0.35 18.16 7.14
C THR A 57 -1.01 18.00 7.84
N GLN A 58 -1.59 16.79 7.76
CA GLN A 58 -2.84 16.46 8.45
C GLN A 58 -2.69 16.49 9.97
N GLU A 59 -1.61 15.91 10.50
CA GLU A 59 -1.32 15.93 11.93
C GLU A 59 -1.19 17.36 12.47
N GLU A 60 -0.44 18.23 11.78
CA GLU A 60 -0.33 19.64 12.18
C GLU A 60 -1.68 20.36 12.17
N THR A 61 -2.50 20.10 11.15
CA THR A 61 -3.82 20.71 11.01
C THR A 61 -4.73 20.29 12.16
N LEU A 62 -4.75 18.99 12.48
CA LEU A 62 -5.49 18.46 13.62
C LEU A 62 -5.03 19.07 14.93
N GLN A 63 -3.73 19.19 15.16
CA GLN A 63 -3.20 19.83 16.37
C GLN A 63 -3.61 21.31 16.49
N LYS A 64 -3.56 22.07 15.38
CA LYS A 64 -4.01 23.47 15.34
C LYS A 64 -5.51 23.58 15.67
N LEU A 65 -6.34 22.72 15.09
CA LEU A 65 -7.78 22.67 15.36
C LEU A 65 -8.07 22.31 16.82
N GLN A 66 -7.40 21.29 17.36
CA GLN A 66 -7.54 20.90 18.77
C GLN A 66 -7.19 22.05 19.74
N LYS A 67 -6.11 22.79 19.46
CA LYS A 67 -5.75 23.98 20.27
C LYS A 67 -6.81 25.07 20.19
N ARG A 68 -7.37 25.32 19.00
CA ARG A 68 -8.45 26.30 18.81
C ARG A 68 -9.72 25.90 19.55
N ILE A 69 -10.12 24.64 19.47
CA ILE A 69 -11.28 24.10 20.18
C ILE A 69 -11.10 24.29 21.69
N LYS A 70 -9.97 23.86 22.26
CA LYS A 70 -9.68 24.06 23.71
C LYS A 70 -9.77 25.52 24.14
N LYS A 71 -9.26 26.44 23.32
CA LYS A 71 -9.34 27.88 23.59
C LYS A 71 -10.79 28.39 23.57
N LEU A 72 -11.60 27.93 22.64
CA LEU A 72 -13.01 28.30 22.57
C LEU A 72 -13.81 27.69 23.73
N GLU A 73 -13.54 26.44 24.10
CA GLU A 73 -14.17 25.78 25.25
C GLU A 73 -13.88 26.50 26.57
N THR A 74 -12.67 27.04 26.75
CA THR A 74 -12.30 27.84 27.92
C THR A 74 -12.91 29.24 27.94
N GLN A 75 -13.39 29.75 26.80
CA GLN A 75 -14.11 31.04 26.72
C GLN A 75 -15.62 30.91 26.95
N ILE A 76 -16.16 29.71 26.78
CA ILE A 76 -17.58 29.40 26.97
C ILE A 76 -17.86 28.95 28.41
N LYS A 77 -16.86 28.44 29.12
CA LYS A 77 -16.90 28.13 30.56
C LYS A 77 -16.66 29.36 31.40
#